data_AF-A0A947X8B4-F1
#
_entry.id   AF-A0A947X8B4-F1
#
_cell.length_a   1.000
_cell.length_b   1.000
_cell.length_c   1.000
_cell.angle_alpha   90.00
_cell.angle_beta   90.00
_cell.angle_gamma   90.00
#
_symmetry.space_group_name_H-M   'P 1'
#
loop_
_entity.id
_entity.type
_entity.pdbx_description
1 polymer ?
#
loop_
_entity_poly.entity_id
_entity_poly.type
_entity_poly.pdbx_seq_one_letter_code
_entity_poly.pdbx_strand_id
1 'polypeptide(L)'
;MAKSLQERIASARSTDRATIETLTSLVADVETERTRLTAAHERASAESIDYLLAESDRDEAAANAARYARNIAALTSALAELGEKLEAKRNSDAQKSMKAEEAAAIAERDKLAAQFAERVPLITAELIELFQAVSANADRMRAAGMNEVDAEFTARKVPGNGYIGPSPVPKFTSMKIPEFAGAGRVWPVDWSSKLSAAVCADISEIRRQQFANVERQQEEKRLAAEEHARSHGQYSVAPKSPDEFPTFEWKGRRWPHFAEPTFHGELSLEKAEELRKDGRFIVTLLEPVPAA
;
A
#
# COMPACT_ATOMS: atom_id res chain seq x y z
N MET A 1 10.18 29.76 44.37
CA MET A 1 10.92 30.62 43.44
C MET A 1 10.69 30.09 42.03
N ALA A 2 10.51 30.96 41.03
CA ALA A 2 10.37 30.52 39.64
C ALA A 2 11.72 29.95 39.15
N LYS A 3 11.68 28.85 38.38
CA LYS A 3 12.87 28.24 37.79
C LYS A 3 13.53 29.19 36.81
N SER A 4 14.86 29.20 36.78
CA SER A 4 15.60 29.99 35.80
C SER A 4 15.33 29.49 34.36
N LEU A 5 15.53 30.35 33.35
CA LEU A 5 15.38 29.95 31.94
C LEU A 5 16.26 28.75 31.59
N GLN A 6 17.50 28.73 32.11
CA GLN A 6 18.45 27.64 31.91
C GLN A 6 17.97 26.32 32.55
N GLU A 7 17.41 26.37 33.75
CA GLU A 7 16.79 25.19 34.38
C GLU A 7 15.60 24.67 33.57
N ARG A 8 14.80 25.58 32.98
CA ARG A 8 13.67 25.20 32.13
C ARG A 8 14.15 24.55 30.82
N ILE A 9 15.17 25.11 30.16
CA ILE A 9 15.80 24.50 28.98
C ILE A 9 16.36 23.12 29.32
N ALA A 10 17.14 23.00 30.40
CA ALA A 10 17.73 21.74 30.83
C ALA A 10 16.66 20.69 31.18
N SER A 11 15.57 21.11 31.85
CA SER A 11 14.45 20.24 32.18
C SER A 11 13.69 19.77 30.93
N ALA A 12 13.50 20.64 29.93
CA ALA A 12 12.82 20.30 28.69
C ALA A 12 13.67 19.37 27.80
N ARG A 13 15.00 19.54 27.81
CA ARG A 13 15.95 18.65 27.13
C ARG A 13 15.97 17.26 27.75
N SER A 14 16.07 17.19 29.09
CA SER A 14 16.24 15.92 29.82
C SER A 14 14.96 15.08 29.94
N THR A 15 13.78 15.64 29.68
CA THR A 15 12.51 14.93 29.85
C THR A 15 11.58 15.06 28.65
N ASP A 16 10.92 13.96 28.30
CA ASP A 16 9.89 13.94 27.23
C ASP A 16 8.49 14.30 27.73
N ARG A 17 8.39 14.72 29.00
CA ARG A 17 7.11 15.08 29.64
C ARG A 17 6.63 16.48 29.30
N ALA A 18 7.47 17.32 28.69
CA ALA A 18 7.07 18.67 28.30
C ALA A 18 5.89 18.62 27.29
N THR A 19 4.86 19.42 27.52
CA THR A 19 3.71 19.54 26.61
C THR A 19 4.06 20.42 25.41
N ILE A 20 3.30 20.32 24.32
CA ILE A 20 3.43 21.21 23.14
C ILE A 20 3.31 22.68 23.57
N GLU A 21 2.38 23.00 24.46
CA GLU A 21 2.21 24.34 25.02
C GLU A 21 3.44 24.80 25.81
N THR A 22 3.97 23.94 26.69
CA THR A 22 5.17 24.25 27.49
C THR A 22 6.38 24.49 26.59
N LEU A 23 6.58 23.66 25.56
CA LEU A 23 7.67 23.80 24.60
C LEU A 23 7.51 25.08 23.76
N THR A 24 6.29 25.40 23.33
CA THR A 24 5.99 26.62 22.56
C THR A 24 6.31 27.88 23.36
N SER A 25 5.83 27.94 24.61
CA SER A 25 6.14 29.06 25.52
C SER A 25 7.64 29.15 25.82
N LEU A 26 8.31 28.01 26.02
CA LEU A 26 9.76 28.01 26.27
C LEU A 26 10.55 28.50 25.06
N VAL A 27 10.18 28.12 23.83
CA VAL A 27 10.81 28.64 22.60
C VAL A 27 10.68 30.16 22.54
N ALA A 28 9.47 30.70 22.76
CA ALA A 28 9.23 32.15 22.74
C ALA A 28 10.06 32.90 23.80
N ASP A 29 10.19 32.34 25.01
CA ASP A 29 11.01 32.91 26.08
C ASP A 29 12.50 32.91 25.71
N VAL A 30 12.99 31.82 25.09
CA VAL A 30 14.38 31.71 24.64
C VAL A 30 14.68 32.66 23.48
N GLU A 31 13.75 32.85 22.55
CA GLU A 31 13.87 33.84 21.46
C GLU A 31 13.93 35.27 22.00
N THR A 32 13.07 35.58 22.97
CA THR A 32 13.06 36.89 23.64
C THR A 32 14.40 37.16 24.32
N GLU A 33 14.91 36.20 25.07
CA GLU A 33 16.19 36.33 25.75
C GLU A 33 17.36 36.43 24.76
N ARG A 34 17.37 35.63 23.69
CA ARG A 34 18.37 35.74 22.62
C ARG A 34 18.37 37.14 22.02
N THR A 35 17.18 37.68 21.70
CA THR A 35 17.03 39.03 21.11
C THR A 35 17.56 40.10 22.05
N ARG A 36 17.25 40.00 23.35
CA ARG A 36 17.79 40.87 24.39
C ARG A 36 19.32 40.84 24.45
N LEU A 37 19.91 39.63 24.39
CA LEU A 37 21.37 39.46 24.41
C LEU A 37 22.04 39.94 23.11
N THR A 38 21.40 39.79 21.95
CA THR A 38 21.89 40.35 20.68
C THR A 38 21.97 41.87 20.75
N ALA A 39 20.93 42.55 21.22
CA ALA A 39 20.96 44.01 21.39
C ALA A 39 22.00 44.48 22.42
N ALA A 40 22.28 43.67 23.45
CA ALA A 40 23.36 43.95 24.40
C ALA A 40 24.76 43.71 23.80
N HIS A 41 24.90 42.66 22.98
CA HIS A 41 26.12 42.37 22.23
C HIS A 41 26.48 43.50 21.26
N GLU A 42 25.51 43.97 20.48
CA GLU A 42 25.72 45.06 19.51
C GLU A 42 26.18 46.35 20.18
N ARG A 43 25.56 46.74 21.30
CA ARG A 43 25.99 47.90 22.08
C ARG A 43 27.39 47.75 22.65
N ALA A 44 27.70 46.63 23.31
CA ALA A 44 29.03 46.38 23.85
C ALA A 44 30.10 46.30 22.75
N SER A 45 29.75 45.79 21.57
CA SER A 45 30.65 45.76 20.41
C SER A 45 30.94 47.17 19.90
N ALA A 46 29.93 48.04 19.82
CA ALA A 46 30.11 49.43 19.42
C ALA A 46 30.96 50.21 20.44
N GLU A 47 30.73 50.02 21.73
CA GLU A 47 31.51 50.65 22.82
C GLU A 47 32.99 50.20 22.79
N SER A 48 33.26 48.93 22.46
CA SER A 48 34.64 48.40 22.44
C SER A 48 35.58 49.09 21.44
N ILE A 49 35.03 49.77 20.42
CA ILE A 49 35.80 50.47 19.38
C ILE A 49 35.69 52.00 19.48
N ASP A 50 35.01 52.54 20.49
CA ASP A 50 34.82 53.98 20.66
C ASP A 50 36.05 54.63 21.31
N TYR A 51 36.80 55.42 20.53
CA TYR A 51 38.00 56.12 20.98
C TYR A 51 37.74 57.25 21.98
N LEU A 52 36.47 57.61 22.22
CA LEU A 52 36.10 58.57 23.27
C LEU A 52 36.09 57.95 24.67
N LEU A 53 36.08 56.63 24.78
CA LEU A 53 36.11 55.89 26.04
C LEU A 53 37.55 55.62 26.51
N ALA A 54 37.71 55.41 27.82
CA ALA A 54 38.98 54.97 28.39
C ALA A 54 39.33 53.54 27.92
N GLU A 55 40.61 53.21 27.90
CA GLU A 55 41.09 51.87 27.49
C GLU A 55 40.49 50.75 28.35
N SER A 56 40.39 50.95 29.67
CA SER A 56 39.76 49.98 30.58
C SER A 56 38.30 49.70 30.23
N ASP A 57 37.55 50.73 29.83
CA ASP A 57 36.12 50.60 29.53
C ASP A 57 35.91 49.88 28.20
N ARG A 58 36.79 50.12 27.22
CA ARG A 58 36.80 49.39 25.95
C ARG A 58 37.12 47.90 26.14
N ASP A 59 38.09 47.58 26.99
CA ASP A 59 38.45 46.20 27.32
C ASP A 59 37.29 45.48 28.03
N GLU A 60 36.61 46.15 28.96
CA GLU A 60 35.42 45.60 29.62
C GLU A 60 34.28 45.37 28.60
N ALA A 61 34.03 46.34 27.71
CA ALA A 61 33.03 46.22 26.65
C ALA A 61 33.33 45.04 25.71
N ALA A 62 34.61 44.85 25.32
CA ALA A 62 35.04 43.71 24.52
C ALA A 62 34.82 42.37 25.23
N ALA A 63 35.15 42.27 26.53
CA ALA A 63 34.91 41.08 27.34
C ALA A 63 33.41 40.75 27.46
N ASN A 64 32.57 41.79 27.63
CA ASN A 64 31.12 41.68 27.66
C ASN A 64 30.56 41.20 26.32
N ALA A 65 31.01 41.77 25.19
CA ALA A 65 30.63 41.33 23.86
C ALA A 65 30.95 39.84 23.63
N ALA A 66 32.18 39.41 23.95
CA ALA A 66 32.57 38.00 23.83
C ALA A 66 31.70 37.06 24.71
N ARG A 67 31.32 37.50 25.91
CA ARG A 67 30.40 36.74 26.79
C ARG A 67 29.00 36.64 26.18
N TYR A 68 28.45 37.74 25.66
CA TYR A 68 27.13 37.72 25.02
C TYR A 68 27.12 36.84 23.77
N ALA A 69 28.18 36.88 22.95
CA ALA A 69 28.31 36.03 21.75
C ALA A 69 28.21 34.54 22.10
N ARG A 70 28.90 34.07 23.15
CA ARG A 70 28.81 32.68 23.62
C ARG A 70 27.40 32.31 24.09
N ASN A 71 26.75 33.20 24.83
CA ASN A 71 25.37 32.96 25.29
C ASN A 71 24.37 32.92 24.14
N ILE A 72 24.50 33.80 23.15
CA ILE A 72 23.66 33.81 21.93
C ILE A 72 23.83 32.48 21.18
N ALA A 73 25.06 31.99 21.02
CA ALA A 73 25.31 30.71 20.38
C ALA A 73 24.66 29.54 21.14
N ALA A 74 24.79 29.51 22.47
CA ALA A 74 24.15 28.51 23.32
C ALA A 74 22.61 28.53 23.22
N LEU A 75 21.99 29.71 23.27
CA LEU A 75 20.53 29.85 23.11
C LEU A 75 20.07 29.48 21.70
N THR A 76 20.87 29.76 20.68
CA THR A 76 20.56 29.40 19.28
C THR A 76 20.55 27.87 19.11
N SER A 77 21.53 27.17 19.67
CA SER A 77 21.53 25.70 19.72
C SER A 77 20.33 25.17 20.51
N ALA A 78 20.00 25.77 21.66
CA ALA A 78 18.82 25.39 22.44
C ALA A 78 17.50 25.57 21.66
N LEU A 79 17.36 26.65 20.88
CA LEU A 79 16.19 26.87 20.02
C LEU A 79 16.04 25.80 18.96
N ALA A 80 17.13 25.42 18.29
CA ALA A 80 17.09 24.37 17.27
C ALA A 80 16.57 23.06 17.86
N GLU A 81 17.15 22.62 18.98
CA GLU A 81 16.74 21.37 19.65
C GLU A 81 15.30 21.41 20.18
N LEU A 82 14.88 22.53 20.79
CA LEU A 82 13.51 22.69 21.28
C LEU A 82 12.50 22.72 20.12
N GLY A 83 12.88 23.32 18.98
CA GLY A 83 12.09 23.34 17.76
C GLY A 83 11.90 21.94 17.16
N GLU A 84 13.00 21.17 17.03
CA GLU A 84 12.93 19.76 16.59
C GLU A 84 12.03 18.93 17.49
N LYS A 85 12.16 19.10 18.82
CA LYS A 85 11.34 18.38 19.80
C LYS A 85 9.87 18.75 19.72
N LEU A 86 9.55 20.02 19.50
CA LEU A 86 8.19 20.52 19.33
C LEU A 86 7.53 19.91 18.08
N GLU A 87 8.24 19.92 16.95
CA GLU A 87 7.76 19.33 15.70
C GLU A 87 7.60 17.81 15.81
N ALA A 88 8.55 17.10 16.44
CA ALA A 88 8.42 15.67 16.72
C ALA A 88 7.16 15.35 17.55
N LYS A 89 6.85 16.18 18.56
CA LYS A 89 5.62 16.03 19.37
C LYS A 89 4.35 16.29 18.55
N ARG A 90 4.32 17.37 17.76
CA ARG A 90 3.18 17.69 16.88
C ARG A 90 2.89 16.55 15.91
N ASN A 91 3.94 16.01 15.29
CA ASN A 91 3.83 14.89 14.37
C ASN A 91 3.33 13.61 15.08
N SER A 92 3.83 13.33 16.29
CA SER A 92 3.37 12.17 17.08
C SER A 92 1.89 12.28 17.46
N ASP A 93 1.44 13.46 17.90
CA ASP A 93 0.05 13.68 18.30
C ASP A 93 -0.90 13.63 17.09
N ALA A 94 -0.49 14.19 15.95
CA ALA A 94 -1.23 14.09 14.69
C ALA A 94 -1.36 12.63 14.21
N GLN A 95 -0.28 11.84 14.30
CA GLN A 95 -0.36 10.41 13.93
C GLN A 95 -1.27 9.62 14.87
N LYS A 96 -1.26 9.94 16.18
CA LYS A 96 -2.16 9.28 17.14
C LYS A 96 -3.62 9.64 16.89
N SER A 97 -3.92 10.91 16.61
CA SER A 97 -5.29 11.33 16.31
C SER A 97 -5.79 10.70 15.01
N MET A 98 -4.96 10.64 13.97
CA MET A 98 -5.30 9.94 12.72
C MET A 98 -5.60 8.46 12.95
N LYS A 99 -4.77 7.75 13.73
CA LYS A 99 -5.01 6.33 14.05
C LYS A 99 -6.27 6.13 14.89
N ALA A 100 -6.58 7.06 15.79
CA ALA A 100 -7.80 6.99 16.59
C ALA A 100 -9.04 7.19 15.72
N GLU A 101 -9.01 8.13 14.77
CA GLU A 101 -10.08 8.37 13.82
C GLU A 101 -10.27 7.18 12.86
N GLU A 102 -9.17 6.61 12.36
CA GLU A 102 -9.21 5.41 11.53
C GLU A 102 -9.87 4.24 12.28
N ALA A 103 -9.51 4.02 13.55
CA ALA A 103 -10.12 3.00 14.38
C ALA A 103 -11.62 3.26 14.63
N ALA A 104 -12.02 4.52 14.84
CA ALA A 104 -13.41 4.90 15.02
C ALA A 104 -14.23 4.66 13.74
N ALA A 105 -13.69 5.05 12.57
CA ALA A 105 -14.33 4.85 11.28
C ALA A 105 -14.50 3.35 10.93
N ILE A 106 -13.50 2.51 11.24
CA ILE A 106 -13.60 1.06 11.07
C ILE A 106 -14.69 0.48 11.99
N ALA A 107 -14.74 0.89 13.25
CA ALA A 107 -15.75 0.44 14.20
C ALA A 107 -17.17 0.84 13.76
N GLU A 108 -17.35 2.07 13.25
CA GLU A 108 -18.63 2.52 12.69
C GLU A 108 -19.03 1.72 11.45
N ARG A 109 -18.08 1.51 10.52
CA ARG A 109 -18.30 0.67 9.33
C ARG A 109 -18.77 -0.72 9.71
N ASP A 110 -18.10 -1.37 10.66
CA ASP A 110 -18.42 -2.74 11.07
C ASP A 110 -19.77 -2.81 11.78
N LYS A 111 -20.12 -1.79 12.58
CA LYS A 111 -21.46 -1.65 13.17
C LYS A 111 -22.54 -1.50 12.09
N LEU A 112 -22.32 -0.65 11.10
CA LEU A 112 -23.26 -0.46 9.99
C LEU A 112 -23.40 -1.73 9.14
N ALA A 113 -22.28 -2.42 8.88
CA ALA A 113 -22.28 -3.69 8.18
C ALA A 113 -23.09 -4.76 8.93
N ALA A 114 -22.95 -4.85 10.26
CA ALA A 114 -23.76 -5.75 11.09
C ALA A 114 -25.26 -5.41 11.02
N GLN A 115 -25.62 -4.13 11.11
CA GLN A 115 -27.02 -3.69 10.95
C GLN A 115 -27.57 -4.01 9.56
N PHE A 116 -26.75 -3.85 8.52
CA PHE A 116 -27.13 -4.20 7.15
C PHE A 116 -27.38 -5.71 7.03
N ALA A 117 -26.46 -6.53 7.55
CA ALA A 117 -26.55 -7.98 7.53
C ALA A 117 -27.77 -8.51 8.29
N GLU A 118 -28.17 -7.86 9.38
CA GLU A 118 -29.36 -8.23 10.14
C GLU A 118 -30.65 -7.77 9.44
N ARG A 119 -30.73 -6.49 9.05
CA ARG A 119 -32.01 -5.87 8.67
C ARG A 119 -32.38 -6.04 7.22
N VAL A 120 -31.41 -5.98 6.31
CA VAL A 120 -31.68 -5.97 4.87
C VAL A 120 -32.34 -7.28 4.40
N PRO A 121 -31.90 -8.48 4.82
CA PRO A 121 -32.56 -9.72 4.44
C PRO A 121 -34.03 -9.79 4.89
N LEU A 122 -34.32 -9.33 6.11
CA LEU A 122 -35.69 -9.32 6.65
C LEU A 122 -36.61 -8.39 5.86
N ILE A 123 -36.19 -7.13 5.66
CA ILE A 123 -36.95 -6.14 4.89
C ILE A 123 -37.15 -6.62 3.45
N THR A 124 -36.12 -7.24 2.86
CA THR A 124 -36.19 -7.77 1.49
C THR A 124 -37.20 -8.92 1.39
N ALA A 125 -37.24 -9.82 2.38
CA ALA A 125 -38.22 -10.91 2.43
C ALA A 125 -39.66 -10.36 2.52
N GLU A 126 -39.90 -9.38 3.39
CA GLU A 126 -41.21 -8.72 3.53
C GLU A 126 -41.65 -8.04 2.22
N LEU A 127 -40.73 -7.34 1.54
CA LEU A 127 -41.01 -6.72 0.24
C LEU A 127 -41.36 -7.76 -0.83
N ILE A 128 -40.61 -8.87 -0.89
CA ILE A 128 -40.88 -9.96 -1.84
C ILE A 128 -42.26 -10.56 -1.60
N GLU A 129 -42.63 -10.82 -0.34
CA GLU A 129 -43.95 -11.34 0.01
C GLU A 129 -45.08 -10.40 -0.46
N LEU A 130 -44.93 -9.10 -0.22
CA LEU A 130 -45.88 -8.10 -0.70
C LEU A 130 -45.96 -8.07 -2.24
N PHE A 131 -44.82 -8.13 -2.92
CA PHE A 131 -44.80 -8.13 -4.39
C PHE A 131 -45.46 -9.39 -4.97
N GLN A 132 -45.23 -10.56 -4.37
CA GLN A 132 -45.91 -11.80 -4.75
C GLN A 132 -47.41 -11.72 -4.54
N ALA A 133 -47.86 -11.17 -3.41
CA ALA A 133 -49.28 -10.99 -3.12
C ALA A 133 -49.97 -10.06 -4.13
N VAL A 134 -49.32 -8.96 -4.50
CA VAL A 134 -49.79 -8.03 -5.54
C VAL A 134 -49.88 -8.74 -6.89
N SER A 135 -48.82 -9.43 -7.34
CA SER A 135 -48.83 -10.17 -8.60
C SER A 135 -49.93 -11.25 -8.64
N ALA A 136 -50.08 -12.02 -7.56
CA ALA A 136 -51.12 -13.05 -7.45
C ALA A 136 -52.54 -12.46 -7.44
N ASN A 137 -52.75 -11.28 -6.85
CA ASN A 137 -54.02 -10.58 -6.94
C ASN A 137 -54.31 -10.12 -8.37
N ALA A 138 -53.34 -9.51 -9.05
CA ALA A 138 -53.48 -9.09 -10.44
C ALA A 138 -53.80 -10.28 -11.38
N ASP A 139 -53.16 -11.42 -11.18
CA ASP A 139 -53.43 -12.64 -11.95
C ASP A 139 -54.84 -13.19 -11.68
N ARG A 140 -55.31 -13.17 -10.43
CA ARG A 140 -56.69 -13.55 -10.07
C ARG A 140 -57.72 -12.62 -10.71
N MET A 141 -57.50 -11.30 -10.68
CA MET A 141 -58.39 -10.33 -11.32
C MET A 141 -58.46 -10.55 -12.83
N ARG A 142 -57.30 -10.79 -13.47
CA ARG A 142 -57.23 -11.12 -14.90
C ARG A 142 -57.98 -12.40 -15.24
N ALA A 143 -57.81 -13.46 -14.45
CA ALA A 143 -58.51 -14.73 -14.63
C ALA A 143 -60.03 -14.60 -14.46
N ALA A 144 -60.48 -13.68 -13.61
CA ALA A 144 -61.89 -13.35 -13.43
C ALA A 144 -62.45 -12.38 -14.50
N GLY A 145 -61.63 -11.93 -15.46
CA GLY A 145 -62.03 -10.95 -16.49
C GLY A 145 -62.27 -9.54 -15.94
N MET A 146 -61.76 -9.23 -14.75
CA MET A 146 -61.90 -7.91 -14.13
C MET A 146 -60.81 -6.97 -14.65
N ASN A 147 -61.24 -5.82 -15.20
CA ASN A 147 -60.35 -4.75 -15.67
C ASN A 147 -60.21 -3.64 -14.63
N GLU A 148 -60.03 -4.04 -13.36
CA GLU A 148 -59.84 -3.12 -12.25
C GLU A 148 -58.36 -2.74 -12.08
N VAL A 149 -58.14 -1.64 -11.36
CA VAL A 149 -56.79 -1.12 -11.07
C VAL A 149 -56.03 -2.09 -10.17
N ASP A 150 -54.78 -2.35 -10.50
CA ASP A 150 -53.88 -3.19 -9.70
C ASP A 150 -53.82 -2.71 -8.23
N ALA A 151 -53.66 -3.63 -7.28
CA ALA A 151 -53.64 -3.35 -5.85
C ALA A 151 -52.58 -2.31 -5.48
N GLU A 152 -51.40 -2.35 -6.12
CA GLU A 152 -50.34 -1.36 -5.92
C GLU A 152 -50.79 0.05 -6.35
N PHE A 153 -51.36 0.17 -7.54
CA PHE A 153 -51.82 1.45 -8.07
C PHE A 153 -53.00 1.99 -7.27
N THR A 154 -53.90 1.11 -6.80
CA THR A 154 -54.97 1.47 -5.87
C THR A 154 -54.42 2.05 -4.57
N ALA A 155 -53.45 1.38 -3.94
CA ALA A 155 -52.80 1.87 -2.71
C ALA A 155 -52.11 3.22 -2.92
N ARG A 156 -51.51 3.43 -4.09
CA ARG A 156 -50.82 4.67 -4.48
C ARG A 156 -51.76 5.75 -5.05
N LYS A 157 -53.07 5.47 -5.15
CA LYS A 157 -54.08 6.34 -5.77
C LYS A 157 -53.73 6.73 -7.21
N VAL A 158 -53.07 5.83 -7.94
CA VAL A 158 -52.76 5.99 -9.36
C VAL A 158 -54.00 5.62 -10.16
N PRO A 159 -54.43 6.45 -11.13
CA PRO A 159 -55.56 6.12 -12.00
C PRO A 159 -55.34 4.80 -12.75
N GLY A 160 -56.43 4.15 -13.18
CA GLY A 160 -56.37 2.82 -13.80
C GLY A 160 -55.55 2.73 -15.09
N ASN A 161 -55.30 3.86 -15.75
CA ASN A 161 -54.41 3.91 -16.90
C ASN A 161 -52.91 3.80 -16.52
N GLY A 162 -52.56 3.93 -15.24
CA GLY A 162 -51.18 3.87 -14.76
C GLY A 162 -50.38 5.17 -14.95
N TYR A 163 -51.04 6.30 -15.21
CA TYR A 163 -50.39 7.59 -15.44
C TYR A 163 -50.80 8.64 -14.41
N ILE A 164 -49.85 9.47 -13.98
CA ILE A 164 -50.12 10.74 -13.28
C ILE A 164 -49.71 11.86 -14.23
N GLY A 165 -50.70 12.54 -14.81
CA GLY A 165 -50.47 13.47 -15.92
C GLY A 165 -49.92 12.74 -17.15
N PRO A 166 -48.85 13.24 -17.80
CA PRO A 166 -48.25 12.58 -18.97
C PRO A 166 -47.26 11.46 -18.60
N SER A 167 -46.95 11.27 -17.32
CA SER A 167 -45.86 10.39 -16.87
C SER A 167 -46.39 9.02 -16.46
N PRO A 168 -45.87 7.90 -17.04
CA PRO A 168 -46.21 6.56 -16.58
C PRO A 168 -45.63 6.34 -15.18
N VAL A 169 -46.41 5.71 -14.30
CA VAL A 169 -45.98 5.40 -12.94
C VAL A 169 -45.35 4.01 -12.92
N PRO A 170 -44.05 3.87 -12.58
CA PRO A 170 -43.41 2.56 -12.51
C PRO A 170 -43.97 1.77 -11.33
N LYS A 171 -44.16 0.46 -11.55
CA LYS A 171 -44.61 -0.47 -10.50
C LYS A 171 -43.46 -0.89 -9.60
N PHE A 172 -43.68 -0.99 -8.29
CA PHE A 172 -42.71 -1.56 -7.36
C PHE A 172 -42.40 -3.02 -7.67
N THR A 173 -43.38 -3.77 -8.18
CA THR A 173 -43.17 -5.15 -8.66
C THR A 173 -42.14 -5.25 -9.79
N SER A 174 -41.83 -4.15 -10.50
CA SER A 174 -40.78 -4.09 -11.52
C SER A 174 -39.38 -3.73 -11.00
N MET A 175 -39.25 -3.41 -9.70
CA MET A 175 -37.97 -3.09 -9.07
C MET A 175 -37.02 -4.29 -9.13
N LYS A 176 -35.72 -4.04 -9.22
CA LYS A 176 -34.69 -5.08 -9.16
C LYS A 176 -34.04 -5.06 -7.77
N ILE A 177 -34.17 -6.14 -7.01
CA ILE A 177 -33.55 -6.27 -5.68
C ILE A 177 -32.36 -7.22 -5.81
N PRO A 178 -31.13 -6.77 -5.50
CA PRO A 178 -29.95 -7.63 -5.49
C PRO A 178 -29.99 -8.60 -4.31
N GLU A 179 -29.32 -9.73 -4.46
CA GLU A 179 -29.07 -10.64 -3.34
C GLU A 179 -28.08 -10.00 -2.34
N PHE A 180 -28.36 -10.11 -1.05
CA PHE A 180 -27.52 -9.50 -0.01
C PHE A 180 -26.11 -10.13 0.04
N ALA A 181 -26.02 -11.45 -0.10
CA ALA A 181 -24.78 -12.23 0.02
C ALA A 181 -24.28 -12.82 -1.32
N GLY A 182 -24.69 -12.25 -2.46
CA GLY A 182 -24.39 -12.81 -3.76
C GLY A 182 -24.40 -11.79 -4.90
N ALA A 183 -23.99 -12.23 -6.09
CA ALA A 183 -24.01 -11.42 -7.30
C ALA A 183 -25.36 -11.45 -8.03
N GLY A 184 -26.32 -12.23 -7.51
CA GLY A 184 -27.62 -12.45 -8.11
C GLY A 184 -28.67 -11.39 -7.77
N ARG A 185 -29.92 -11.68 -8.14
CA ARG A 185 -31.09 -10.89 -7.77
C ARG A 185 -32.10 -11.78 -7.06
N VAL A 186 -32.69 -11.26 -6.00
CA VAL A 186 -33.79 -11.90 -5.26
C VAL A 186 -35.16 -11.48 -5.79
N TRP A 187 -35.24 -10.35 -6.50
CA TRP A 187 -36.46 -9.91 -7.17
C TRP A 187 -36.18 -9.11 -8.47
N PRO A 188 -37.01 -9.23 -9.52
CA PRO A 188 -37.95 -10.34 -9.74
C PRO A 188 -37.18 -11.67 -9.75
N VAL A 189 -37.85 -12.75 -9.34
CA VAL A 189 -37.26 -14.10 -9.41
C VAL A 189 -37.18 -14.49 -10.88
N ASP A 190 -36.19 -13.95 -11.59
CA ASP A 190 -35.85 -14.40 -12.93
C ASP A 190 -35.48 -15.88 -12.78
N TRP A 191 -36.36 -16.79 -13.23
CA TRP A 191 -36.04 -18.22 -13.26
C TRP A 191 -34.78 -18.48 -14.11
N SER A 192 -34.49 -17.60 -15.07
CA SER A 192 -33.23 -17.51 -15.81
C SER A 192 -32.02 -17.13 -14.94
N SER A 193 -32.22 -16.33 -13.89
CA SER A 193 -31.19 -15.92 -12.92
C SER A 193 -30.78 -17.05 -11.97
N LYS A 194 -31.68 -18.01 -11.66
CA LYS A 194 -31.31 -19.22 -10.90
C LYS A 194 -30.40 -20.13 -11.73
N LEU A 195 -30.65 -20.23 -13.03
CA LEU A 195 -29.76 -20.89 -13.99
C LEU A 195 -28.41 -20.16 -14.11
N SER A 196 -28.39 -18.83 -14.15
CA SER A 196 -27.13 -18.07 -14.23
C SER A 196 -26.30 -18.15 -12.94
N ALA A 197 -26.93 -18.21 -11.77
CA ALA A 197 -26.23 -18.36 -10.49
C ALA A 197 -25.51 -19.73 -10.38
N ALA A 198 -26.15 -20.80 -10.86
CA ALA A 198 -25.52 -22.12 -10.97
C ALA A 198 -24.33 -22.09 -11.94
N VAL A 199 -24.46 -21.41 -13.08
CA VAL A 199 -23.38 -21.22 -14.06
C VAL A 199 -22.22 -20.39 -13.48
N CYS A 200 -22.50 -19.36 -12.67
CA CYS A 200 -21.45 -18.57 -12.02
C CYS A 200 -20.69 -19.34 -10.93
N ALA A 201 -21.38 -20.22 -10.18
CA ALA A 201 -20.74 -21.12 -9.22
C ALA A 201 -19.75 -22.07 -9.92
N ASP A 202 -20.17 -22.69 -11.03
CA ASP A 202 -19.32 -23.52 -11.88
C ASP A 202 -18.10 -22.75 -12.41
N ILE A 203 -18.29 -21.51 -12.88
CA ILE A 203 -17.18 -20.68 -13.39
C ILE A 203 -16.15 -20.36 -12.28
N SER A 204 -16.60 -20.14 -11.05
CA SER A 204 -15.70 -19.87 -9.92
C SER A 204 -14.86 -21.08 -9.52
N GLU A 205 -15.43 -22.27 -9.62
CA GLU A 205 -14.75 -23.54 -9.36
C GLU A 205 -13.76 -23.87 -10.48
N ILE A 206 -14.14 -23.67 -11.74
CA ILE A 206 -13.25 -23.78 -12.91
C ILE A 206 -12.05 -22.83 -12.75
N ARG A 207 -12.25 -21.59 -12.30
CA ARG A 207 -11.14 -20.65 -12.06
C ARG A 207 -10.21 -21.12 -10.94
N ARG A 208 -10.73 -21.64 -9.84
CA ARG A 208 -9.89 -22.22 -8.76
C ARG A 208 -9.05 -23.39 -9.28
N GLN A 209 -9.65 -24.26 -10.09
CA GLN A 209 -8.93 -25.37 -10.73
C GLN A 209 -7.85 -24.86 -11.69
N GLN A 210 -8.13 -23.80 -12.47
CA GLN A 210 -7.14 -23.18 -13.36
C GLN A 210 -5.94 -22.62 -12.58
N PHE A 211 -6.17 -21.91 -11.47
CA PHE A 211 -5.07 -21.40 -10.63
C PHE A 211 -4.25 -22.54 -10.02
N ALA A 212 -4.90 -23.58 -9.47
CA ALA A 212 -4.21 -24.75 -8.94
C ALA A 212 -3.42 -25.51 -10.02
N ASN A 213 -3.88 -25.50 -11.28
CA ASN A 213 -3.15 -26.09 -12.41
C ASN A 213 -1.94 -25.23 -12.80
N VAL A 214 -2.06 -23.90 -12.76
CA VAL A 214 -0.94 -22.99 -13.03
C VAL A 214 0.14 -23.13 -11.96
N GLU A 215 -0.23 -23.20 -10.68
CA GLU A 215 0.72 -23.42 -9.58
C GLU A 215 1.45 -24.76 -9.74
N ARG A 216 0.72 -25.85 -10.04
CA ARG A 216 1.34 -27.15 -10.33
C ARG A 216 2.29 -27.09 -11.52
N GLN A 217 1.92 -26.43 -12.61
CA GLN A 217 2.81 -26.27 -13.76
C GLN A 217 4.05 -25.42 -13.45
N GLN A 218 3.92 -24.40 -12.60
CA GLN A 218 5.06 -23.60 -12.18
C GLN A 218 6.01 -24.41 -11.29
N GLU A 219 5.48 -25.21 -10.38
CA GLU A 219 6.25 -26.10 -9.53
C GLU A 219 6.97 -27.19 -10.34
N GLU A 220 6.27 -27.84 -11.28
CA GLU A 220 6.85 -28.80 -12.22
C GLU A 220 7.96 -28.16 -13.06
N LYS A 221 7.75 -26.94 -13.57
CA LYS A 221 8.79 -26.19 -14.30
C LYS A 221 9.98 -25.83 -13.42
N ARG A 222 9.75 -25.49 -12.15
CA ARG A 222 10.81 -25.19 -11.19
C ARG A 222 11.65 -26.43 -10.91
N LEU A 223 11.02 -27.56 -10.61
CA LEU A 223 11.70 -28.84 -10.39
C LEU A 223 12.45 -29.30 -11.64
N ALA A 224 11.85 -29.17 -12.82
CA ALA A 224 12.51 -29.48 -14.09
C ALA A 224 13.71 -28.55 -14.35
N ALA A 225 13.60 -27.26 -14.01
CA ALA A 225 14.71 -26.32 -14.12
C ALA A 225 15.84 -26.62 -13.12
N GLU A 226 15.52 -27.02 -11.89
CA GLU A 226 16.50 -27.46 -10.89
C GLU A 226 17.20 -28.76 -11.32
N GLU A 227 16.46 -29.73 -11.85
CA GLU A 227 17.03 -30.97 -12.40
C GLU A 227 17.89 -30.70 -13.64
N HIS A 228 17.46 -29.78 -14.51
CA HIS A 228 18.24 -29.34 -15.66
C HIS A 228 19.54 -28.65 -15.21
N ALA A 229 19.47 -27.74 -14.24
CA ALA A 229 20.64 -27.07 -13.68
C ALA A 229 21.59 -28.02 -12.96
N ARG A 230 21.10 -29.13 -12.38
CA ARG A 230 21.95 -30.19 -11.80
C ARG A 230 22.65 -31.04 -12.84
N SER A 231 21.99 -31.31 -13.97
CA SER A 231 22.48 -32.23 -15.00
C SER A 231 23.28 -31.52 -16.11
N HIS A 232 23.10 -30.21 -16.26
CA HIS A 232 23.70 -29.39 -17.29
C HIS A 232 24.48 -28.22 -16.69
N GLY A 233 25.65 -27.93 -17.26
CA GLY A 233 26.45 -26.76 -16.90
C GLY A 233 26.83 -25.99 -18.16
N GLN A 234 27.27 -24.74 -17.99
CA GLN A 234 27.90 -23.97 -19.07
C GLN A 234 29.36 -24.39 -19.17
N TYR A 235 29.77 -24.93 -20.33
CA TYR A 235 31.13 -25.38 -20.56
C TYR A 235 31.76 -24.62 -21.74
N SER A 236 33.07 -24.44 -21.62
CA SER A 236 33.96 -24.05 -22.70
C SER A 236 34.72 -25.29 -23.16
N VAL A 237 34.62 -25.64 -24.43
CA VAL A 237 35.31 -26.79 -25.03
C VAL A 237 36.21 -26.30 -26.15
N ALA A 238 37.52 -26.51 -26.00
CA ALA A 238 38.52 -26.18 -27.01
C ALA A 238 39.33 -27.44 -27.39
N PRO A 239 39.74 -27.61 -28.66
CA PRO A 239 40.66 -28.68 -29.04
C PRO A 239 42.03 -28.46 -28.37
N LYS A 240 42.71 -29.54 -28.02
CA LYS A 240 44.04 -29.49 -27.39
C LYS A 240 45.15 -29.12 -28.37
N SER A 241 44.97 -29.43 -29.66
CA SER A 241 45.88 -29.05 -30.74
C SER A 241 45.08 -28.46 -31.91
N PRO A 242 45.48 -27.32 -32.47
CA PRO A 242 44.85 -26.74 -33.64
C PRO A 242 45.00 -27.60 -34.92
N ASP A 243 45.87 -28.60 -34.92
CA ASP A 243 46.04 -29.51 -36.07
C ASP A 243 45.15 -30.77 -35.97
N GLU A 244 44.52 -30.99 -34.82
CA GLU A 244 43.60 -32.11 -34.57
C GLU A 244 42.16 -31.59 -34.51
N PHE A 245 41.60 -31.22 -35.67
CA PHE A 245 40.17 -30.96 -35.78
C PHE A 245 39.43 -32.23 -36.21
N PRO A 246 38.98 -33.10 -35.27
CA PRO A 246 38.02 -34.11 -35.63
C PRO A 246 36.75 -33.39 -36.11
N THR A 247 36.19 -33.83 -37.23
CA THR A 247 34.86 -33.43 -37.66
C THR A 247 33.85 -34.02 -36.68
N PHE A 248 33.66 -33.35 -35.55
CA PHE A 248 32.70 -33.74 -34.53
C PHE A 248 31.34 -33.11 -34.84
N GLU A 249 30.29 -33.92 -34.82
CA GLU A 249 28.91 -33.48 -35.04
C GLU A 249 28.17 -33.56 -33.70
N TRP A 250 27.63 -32.43 -33.24
CA TRP A 250 26.93 -32.34 -31.95
C TRP A 250 25.54 -31.76 -32.14
N LYS A 251 24.52 -32.48 -31.67
CA LYS A 251 23.09 -32.14 -31.83
C LYS A 251 22.71 -31.83 -33.29
N GLY A 252 23.25 -32.57 -34.26
CA GLY A 252 22.99 -32.37 -35.69
C GLY A 252 23.56 -31.06 -36.26
N ARG A 253 24.42 -30.36 -35.51
CA ARG A 253 25.23 -29.26 -36.02
C ARG A 253 26.67 -29.72 -36.11
N ARG A 254 27.23 -29.66 -37.32
CA ARG A 254 28.66 -29.84 -37.55
C ARG A 254 29.38 -28.68 -36.86
N TRP A 255 30.43 -28.98 -36.09
CA TRP A 255 31.22 -27.92 -35.46
C TRP A 255 31.65 -26.90 -36.51
N PRO A 256 31.35 -25.61 -36.34
CA PRO A 256 31.68 -24.62 -37.33
C PRO A 256 33.20 -24.58 -37.58
N HIS A 257 33.63 -24.63 -38.83
CA HIS A 257 35.02 -24.34 -39.27
C HIS A 257 35.39 -22.85 -39.10
N PHE A 258 34.84 -22.17 -38.08
CA PHE A 258 35.06 -20.74 -37.86
C PHE A 258 36.33 -20.47 -37.03
N ALA A 259 36.85 -19.25 -37.19
CA ALA A 259 38.13 -18.74 -36.68
C ALA A 259 38.30 -18.75 -35.13
N GLU A 260 37.29 -19.22 -34.39
CA GLU A 260 37.34 -19.36 -32.93
C GLU A 260 37.21 -20.85 -32.58
N PRO A 261 38.29 -21.52 -32.12
CA PRO A 261 38.31 -22.96 -31.90
C PRO A 261 37.54 -23.40 -30.64
N THR A 262 36.85 -22.49 -29.96
CA THR A 262 36.25 -22.74 -28.65
C THR A 262 34.72 -22.70 -28.72
N PHE A 263 34.06 -23.76 -28.28
CA PHE A 263 32.61 -23.79 -28.10
C PHE A 263 32.27 -23.34 -26.68
N HIS A 264 31.35 -22.38 -26.57
CA HIS A 264 30.75 -21.97 -25.30
C HIS A 264 29.27 -22.31 -25.32
N GLY A 265 28.82 -23.14 -24.39
CA GLY A 265 27.41 -23.44 -24.27
C GLY A 265 27.10 -24.55 -23.28
N GLU A 266 25.82 -24.91 -23.25
CA GLU A 266 25.30 -25.87 -22.30
C GLU A 266 25.58 -27.31 -22.72
N LEU A 267 26.29 -28.04 -21.87
CA LEU A 267 26.60 -29.46 -22.04
C LEU A 267 26.11 -30.22 -20.80
N SER A 268 25.61 -31.44 -21.02
CA SER A 268 25.34 -32.35 -19.91
C SER A 268 26.66 -32.75 -19.25
N LEU A 269 26.63 -33.00 -17.93
CA LEU A 269 27.79 -33.46 -17.16
C LEU A 269 28.42 -34.71 -17.79
N GLU A 270 27.59 -35.68 -18.18
CA GLU A 270 28.04 -36.93 -18.82
C GLU A 270 28.80 -36.64 -20.13
N LYS A 271 28.31 -35.71 -20.96
CA LYS A 271 28.97 -35.38 -22.22
C LYS A 271 30.26 -34.60 -22.02
N ALA A 272 30.29 -33.69 -21.03
CA ALA A 272 31.50 -32.99 -20.64
C ALA A 272 32.58 -33.97 -20.13
N GLU A 273 32.20 -34.99 -19.35
CA GLU A 273 33.12 -36.05 -18.92
C GLU A 273 33.61 -36.94 -20.07
N GLU A 274 32.72 -37.30 -21.01
CA GLU A 274 33.10 -38.05 -22.21
C GLU A 274 34.15 -37.28 -23.03
N LEU A 275 33.93 -35.99 -23.26
CA LEU A 275 34.88 -35.12 -23.98
C LEU A 275 36.20 -34.95 -23.23
N ARG A 276 36.18 -34.92 -21.88
CA ARG A 276 37.42 -34.93 -21.07
C ARG A 276 38.19 -36.24 -21.21
N LYS A 277 37.49 -37.39 -21.21
CA LYS A 277 38.10 -38.73 -21.34
C LYS A 277 38.69 -38.96 -22.72
N ASP A 278 38.08 -38.39 -23.77
CA ASP A 278 38.58 -38.47 -25.15
C ASP A 278 39.96 -37.80 -25.32
N GLY A 279 40.39 -36.92 -24.40
CA GLY A 279 41.75 -36.39 -24.31
C GLY A 279 42.16 -35.40 -25.42
N ARG A 280 41.36 -35.31 -26.49
CA ARG A 280 41.50 -34.36 -27.61
C ARG A 280 40.96 -32.96 -27.30
N PHE A 281 40.14 -32.82 -26.26
CA PHE A 281 39.50 -31.56 -25.89
C PHE A 281 39.88 -31.11 -24.47
N ILE A 282 40.05 -29.80 -24.31
CA ILE A 282 40.12 -29.09 -23.03
C ILE A 282 38.70 -28.61 -22.71
N VAL A 283 38.11 -29.17 -21.65
CA VAL A 283 36.74 -28.86 -21.22
C VAL A 283 36.75 -28.12 -19.89
N THR A 284 36.52 -26.81 -19.94
CA THR A 284 36.50 -25.91 -18.78
C THR A 284 35.05 -25.59 -18.40
N LEU A 285 34.69 -25.77 -17.13
CA LEU A 285 33.39 -25.35 -16.62
C LEU A 285 33.41 -23.82 -16.44
N LEU A 286 32.48 -23.11 -17.09
CA LEU A 286 32.42 -21.65 -17.05
C LEU A 286 31.61 -21.13 -15.87
N GLU A 287 30.51 -21.80 -15.54
CA GLU A 287 29.69 -21.48 -14.37
C GLU A 287 29.61 -22.72 -13.47
N PRO A 288 29.90 -22.58 -12.16
CA PRO A 288 29.80 -23.70 -11.24
C PRO A 288 28.36 -24.19 -11.21
N VAL A 289 28.17 -25.49 -11.45
CA VAL A 289 26.89 -26.15 -11.21
C VAL A 289 26.52 -25.87 -9.75
N PRO A 290 25.33 -25.32 -9.45
CA PRO A 290 24.92 -25.07 -8.07
C PRO A 290 25.06 -26.37 -7.28
N ALA A 291 25.85 -26.33 -6.20
CA ALA A 291 26.09 -27.51 -5.37
C ALA A 291 24.74 -28.02 -4.84
N ALA A 292 24.47 -29.30 -5.05
CA ALA A 292 23.25 -29.98 -4.63
C ALA A 292 23.09 -30.00 -3.11
#